data_AF-A0A1W9TSN2-F1
#
_entry.id   AF-A0A1W9TSN2-F1
#
_cell.length_a   1.000
_cell.length_b   1.000
_cell.length_c   1.000
_cell.angle_alpha   90.00
_cell.angle_beta   90.00
_cell.angle_gamma   90.00
#
_symmetry.space_group_name_H-M   'P 1'
#
loop_
_entity.id
_entity.type
_entity.pdbx_description
1 polymer ?
#
loop_
_entity_poly.entity_id
_entity_poly.type
_entity_poly.pdbx_seq_one_letter_code
_entity_poly.pdbx_strand_id
1 'polypeptide(L)' 'MAEDQVGVVVNFYAKPSVAAIKVTGGSIRKGDLLKYKGSTSDFTEEVTSMEIENQAVEEAKSGDLVGAK' A
#
# COMPACT_ATOMS: atom_id res chain seq x y z
N MET A 1 -8.85 -10.51 -16.09
CA MET A 1 -7.81 -10.68 -15.06
C MET A 1 -8.26 -9.88 -13.85
N ALA A 2 -8.37 -10.50 -12.68
CA ALA A 2 -8.94 -9.87 -11.49
C ALA A 2 -8.04 -8.73 -11.03
N GLU A 3 -8.57 -7.50 -11.04
CA GLU A 3 -8.04 -6.42 -10.22
C GLU A 3 -8.36 -6.79 -8.76
N ASP A 4 -7.63 -7.76 -8.20
CA ASP A 4 -7.80 -8.14 -6.80
C ASP A 4 -7.45 -6.91 -5.96
N GLN A 5 -8.47 -6.34 -5.33
CA GLN A 5 -8.31 -5.17 -4.48
C GLN A 5 -7.48 -5.60 -3.27
N VAL A 6 -6.15 -5.40 -3.38
CA VAL A 6 -5.21 -5.82 -2.33
C VAL A 6 -5.42 -5.03 -1.02
N GLY A 7 -5.92 -3.80 -1.13
CA GLY A 7 -6.22 -2.97 0.01
C GLY A 7 -6.91 -1.68 -0.36
N VAL A 8 -7.19 -0.89 0.68
CA VAL A 8 -7.76 0.46 0.57
C VAL A 8 -6.81 1.46 1.21
N VAL A 9 -6.54 2.56 0.51
CA VAL A 9 -5.78 3.67 1.10
C VAL A 9 -6.69 4.35 2.12
N VAL A 10 -6.30 4.31 3.38
CA VAL A 10 -7.05 4.95 4.47
C VAL A 10 -6.54 6.35 4.76
N ASN A 11 -5.25 6.60 4.49
CA ASN A 11 -4.65 7.91 4.69
C ASN A 11 -3.46 8.11 3.75
N PHE A 12 -3.19 9.35 3.35
CA PHE A 12 -2.00 9.69 2.58
C PHE A 12 -1.33 10.90 3.19
N TYR A 13 -0.10 10.72 3.65
CA TYR A 13 0.71 11.78 4.24
C TYR A 13 1.58 12.41 3.17
N ALA A 14 1.12 13.51 2.58
CA ALA A 14 1.85 14.22 1.52
C ALA A 14 3.21 14.81 1.95
N LYS A 15 3.44 15.06 3.25
CA LYS A 15 4.71 15.57 3.76
C LYS A 15 5.86 14.53 3.70
N PRO A 16 5.70 13.33 4.27
CA PRO A 16 6.68 12.26 4.13
C PRO A 16 6.51 11.43 2.84
N SER A 17 5.48 11.72 2.04
CA SER A 17 5.00 10.90 0.91
C SER A 17 4.74 9.45 1.31
N VAL A 18 4.00 9.24 2.40
CA VAL A 18 3.68 7.90 2.91
C VAL A 18 2.20 7.63 2.72
N ALA A 19 1.88 6.58 1.96
CA ALA A 19 0.53 6.04 1.83
C ALA A 19 0.26 5.03 2.95
N ALA A 20 -0.77 5.28 3.76
CA ALA A 20 -1.29 4.31 4.71
C ALA A 20 -2.36 3.47 4.03
N ILE A 21 -2.03 2.21 3.79
CA ILE A 21 -2.81 1.25 3.03
C ILE A 21 -3.27 0.16 3.99
N LYS A 22 -4.57 -0.02 4.10
CA LYS A 22 -5.15 -1.14 4.84
C LYS A 22 -5.32 -2.30 3.89
N VAL A 23 -4.53 -3.36 4.08
CA VAL A 23 -4.60 -4.57 3.26
C VAL A 23 -5.88 -5.31 3.64
N THR A 24 -6.80 -5.47 2.69
CA THR A 24 -8.09 -6.13 2.94
C THR A 24 -8.14 -7.55 2.37
N GLY A 25 -7.29 -7.84 1.40
CA GLY A 25 -7.17 -9.16 0.76
C GLY A 25 -5.83 -9.28 0.04
N GLY A 26 -5.21 -10.45 0.02
CA GLY A 26 -3.89 -10.64 -0.60
C GLY A 26 -2.70 -10.20 0.27
N SER A 27 -1.54 -10.10 -0.39
CA SER A 27 -0.26 -9.76 0.23
C SER A 27 0.44 -8.68 -0.59
N ILE A 28 1.04 -7.69 0.06
CA ILE A 28 1.86 -6.67 -0.60
C ILE A 28 3.31 -6.92 -0.22
N ARG A 29 4.22 -6.86 -1.19
CA ARG A 29 5.65 -7.00 -0.95
C ARG A 29 6.40 -5.70 -1.20
N LYS A 30 7.54 -5.55 -0.54
CA LYS A 30 8.48 -4.48 -0.84
C LYS A 30 9.07 -4.69 -2.24
N GLY A 31 9.08 -3.64 -3.06
CA GLY A 31 9.47 -3.69 -4.48
C GLY A 31 8.34 -4.06 -5.44
N ASP A 32 7.13 -4.29 -4.94
CA ASP A 32 5.96 -4.52 -5.81
C ASP A 32 5.38 -3.19 -6.32
N LEU A 33 4.70 -3.26 -7.46
CA LEU A 33 4.04 -2.11 -8.09
C LEU A 33 2.59 -2.04 -7.63
N LEU A 34 2.29 -1.09 -6.76
CA LEU A 34 0.93 -0.83 -6.30
C LEU A 34 0.22 0.11 -7.27
N LYS A 35 -0.93 -0.33 -7.76
CA LYS A 35 -1.82 0.49 -8.58
C LYS A 35 -2.91 1.10 -7.70
N TYR A 36 -2.86 2.41 -7.55
CA TYR A 36 -3.87 3.21 -6.88
C TYR A 36 -4.91 3.63 -7.90
N LYS A 37 -6.17 3.31 -7.61
CA LYS A 37 -7.32 3.65 -8.46
C LYS A 37 -8.35 4.34 -7.59
N GLY A 38 -8.28 5.66 -7.52
CA GLY A 38 -9.27 6.51 -6.87
C GLY A 38 -10.26 7.08 -7.89
N SER A 39 -11.25 7.83 -7.41
CA SER A 39 -12.25 8.48 -8.28
C SER A 39 -11.68 9.57 -9.18
N THR A 40 -10.57 10.19 -8.78
CA THR A 40 -9.94 11.33 -9.48
C THR A 40 -8.44 11.13 -9.73
N SER A 41 -7.88 9.98 -9.33
CA SER A 41 -6.46 9.72 -9.43
C SER A 41 -6.21 8.25 -9.64
N ASP A 42 -5.64 7.93 -10.80
CA ASP A 42 -5.12 6.62 -11.15
C ASP A 42 -3.61 6.74 -11.36
N PHE A 43 -2.84 6.10 -10.49
CA PHE A 43 -1.39 6.06 -10.61
C PHE A 43 -0.82 4.76 -10.07
N THR A 44 0.33 4.39 -10.58
CA THR A 44 1.13 3.27 -10.07
C THR A 44 2.32 3.82 -9.31
N GLU A 45 2.57 3.26 -8.13
CA GLU A 45 3.72 3.59 -7.30
C GLU A 45 4.44 2.28 -6.95
N GLU A 46 5.77 2.32 -6.98
CA GLU A 46 6.59 1.20 -6.55
C GLU A 46 6.84 1.31 -5.05
N VAL A 47 6.70 0.20 -4.32
CA VAL A 47 6.97 0.16 -2.88
C VAL A 47 8.47 0.17 -2.63
N THR A 48 9.07 1.36 -2.54
CA THR A 48 10.50 1.50 -2.18
C THR A 48 10.77 1.22 -0.71
N SER A 49 9.83 1.54 0.18
CA SER A 49 9.90 1.23 1.60
C SER A 49 8.52 0.92 2.15
N MET A 50 8.45 -0.06 3.05
CA MET A 50 7.22 -0.53 3.67
C MET A 50 7.46 -0.73 5.17
N GLU A 51 6.53 -0.23 5.98
CA GLU A 51 6.56 -0.31 7.43
C GLU A 51 5.15 -0.63 7.96
N ILE A 52 5.03 -1.56 8.89
CA ILE A 52 3.78 -1.90 9.59
C ILE A 52 4.03 -1.64 11.08
N GLU A 53 3.23 -0.77 11.69
CA GLU A 53 3.32 -0.46 13.13
C GLU A 53 4.75 -0.11 13.62
N ASN A 54 5.51 0.69 12.85
CA ASN A 54 6.92 1.04 13.12
C ASN A 54 7.92 -0.14 12.99
N GLN A 55 7.52 -1.24 12.35
CA GLN A 55 8.44 -2.30 11.95
C GLN A 55 8.60 -2.31 10.43
N ALA A 56 9.84 -2.25 9.96
CA ALA A 56 10.15 -2.50 8.56
C ALA A 56 9.82 -3.97 8.24
N VAL A 57 8.96 -4.17 7.24
CA VAL A 57 8.56 -5.50 6.79
C VAL A 57 8.72 -5.63 5.29
N GLU A 58 8.98 -6.85 4.84
CA GLU A 58 9.13 -7.15 3.41
C GLU A 58 7.80 -7.60 2.79
N GLU A 59 6.90 -8.15 3.61
CA GLU A 59 5.59 -8.62 3.18
C GLU A 59 4.53 -8.19 4.19
N ALA A 60 3.44 -7.61 3.68
CA ALA A 60 2.25 -7.26 4.40
C ALA A 60 1.13 -8.23 4.08
N LYS A 61 0.34 -8.59 5.09
CA LYS A 61 -0.76 -9.55 4.95
C LYS A 61 -2.10 -8.85 5.07
N SER A 62 -3.14 -9.55 4.63
CA SER A 62 -4.53 -9.12 4.80
C SER A 62 -4.85 -8.88 6.27
N GLY A 63 -5.26 -7.66 6.61
CA GLY A 63 -5.55 -7.21 7.97
C GLY A 63 -4.60 -6.13 8.48
N ASP A 64 -3.40 -6.05 7.92
CA ASP A 64 -2.38 -5.10 8.38
C ASP A 64 -2.51 -3.71 7.75
N LEU A 65 -2.01 -2.72 8.47
CA LEU A 65 -1.85 -1.34 8.02
C LEU A 65 -0.40 -1.10 7.60
N VAL A 66 -0.20 -0.95 6.30
CA VAL A 66 1.09 -0.69 5.68
C VAL A 66 1.24 0.81 5.45
N GLY A 67 2.32 1.39 5.98
CA GLY A 67 2.88 2.61 5.46
C GLY A 67 3.86 2.28 4.33
N ALA A 68 3.55 2.68 3.10
CA ALA A 68 4.46 2.53 1.96
C ALA A 68 4.87 3.91 1.41
N LYS A 69 6.11 4.03 0.93
CA LYS A 69 6.66 5.19 0.22
C LYS A 69 7.73 4.81 -0.78
#